data_AF-A0A812VWN2-F1
#
_entry.id   AF-A0A812VWN2-F1
#
_cell.length_a   1.000
_cell.length_b   1.000
_cell.length_c   1.000
_cell.angle_alpha   90.00
_cell.angle_beta   90.00
_cell.angle_gamma   90.00
#
_symmetry.space_group_name_H-M   'P 1'
#
loop_
_entity.id
_entity.type
_entity.pdbx_description
1 polymer ?
#
loop_
_entity_poly.entity_id
_entity_poly.type
_entity_poly.pdbx_seq_one_letter_code
_entity_poly.pdbx_strand_id
1 'polypeptide(L)'
;MESGQRKSIALTKFQQAGRATIDKVKKQKSEAGSKPKQQGFDVVQIGSLLFAAWMVLWIVAASVISAVFFVRYMGIVSDNQSWYLHHGSARWAAAETTAVLQAAIEAKEALIASISSELIKTNYDYAAIESALAPSMLLKPFLRSFDMTFSDREAGLHIYHQVEEGGRQLVLQSNAADCYLLGTQGCADLGVPPQSFPAWHTEAMFLNMSFEGSSACRC
;
A
#
# COMPACT_ATOMS: atom_id res chain seq x y z
N MET A 1 79.39 -22.75 37.21
CA MET A 1 79.97 -23.49 36.06
C MET A 1 78.82 -24.16 35.31
N GLU A 2 78.20 -23.49 34.32
CA GLU A 2 77.17 -24.12 33.47
C GLU A 2 76.92 -23.25 32.20
N SER A 3 77.90 -23.20 31.30
CA SER A 3 77.78 -22.44 30.03
C SER A 3 78.45 -23.16 28.85
N GLY A 4 78.52 -24.50 28.91
CA GLY A 4 79.16 -25.33 27.87
C GLY A 4 78.19 -26.14 27.00
N GLN A 5 76.99 -26.46 27.49
CA GLN A 5 76.14 -27.49 26.87
C GLN A 5 75.05 -26.98 25.90
N ARG A 6 74.81 -25.67 25.81
CA ARG A 6 73.74 -25.12 24.93
C ARG A 6 74.16 -24.89 23.47
N LYS A 7 75.45 -24.96 23.14
CA LYS A 7 75.93 -24.65 21.77
C LYS A 7 75.96 -25.87 20.83
N SER A 8 75.99 -27.11 21.32
CA SER A 8 76.05 -28.30 20.47
C SER A 8 74.68 -28.77 19.95
N ILE A 9 73.59 -28.48 20.67
CA ILE A 9 72.22 -28.90 20.28
C ILE A 9 71.63 -27.98 19.20
N ALA A 10 72.08 -26.73 19.11
CA ALA A 10 71.60 -25.79 18.10
C ALA A 10 72.17 -26.11 16.70
N LEU A 11 73.40 -26.62 16.62
CA LEU A 11 74.10 -26.81 15.35
C LEU A 11 73.60 -28.05 14.57
N THR A 12 73.12 -29.08 15.28
CA THR A 12 72.54 -30.28 14.66
C THR A 12 71.14 -30.03 14.09
N LYS A 13 70.33 -29.15 14.72
CA LYS A 13 69.00 -28.80 14.19
C LYS A 13 69.06 -27.99 12.88
N PHE A 14 70.06 -27.13 12.71
CA PHE A 14 70.25 -26.39 11.46
C PHE A 14 70.71 -27.29 10.29
N GLN A 15 71.53 -28.31 10.55
CA GLN A 15 71.93 -29.27 9.52
C GLN A 15 70.78 -30.21 9.09
N GLN A 16 69.87 -30.58 10.00
CA GLN A 16 68.68 -31.38 9.65
C GLN A 16 67.64 -30.56 8.88
N ALA A 17 67.44 -29.28 9.24
CA ALA A 17 66.51 -28.41 8.52
C ALA A 17 66.95 -28.15 7.07
N GLY A 18 68.26 -27.96 6.82
CA GLY A 18 68.80 -27.74 5.47
C GLY A 18 68.65 -28.95 4.53
N ARG A 19 68.74 -30.18 5.04
CA ARG A 19 68.55 -31.39 4.22
C ARG A 19 67.09 -31.58 3.79
N ALA A 20 66.14 -31.27 4.68
CA ALA A 20 64.71 -31.38 4.38
C ALA A 20 64.25 -30.39 3.29
N THR A 21 64.85 -29.19 3.21
CA THR A 21 64.55 -28.23 2.14
C THR A 21 65.18 -28.63 0.81
N ILE A 22 66.40 -29.17 0.82
CA ILE A 22 67.07 -29.63 -0.40
C ILE A 22 66.32 -30.81 -1.03
N ASP A 23 65.80 -31.74 -0.23
CA ASP A 23 64.99 -32.86 -0.74
C ASP A 23 63.62 -32.40 -1.26
N LYS A 24 62.98 -31.38 -0.64
CA LYS A 24 61.74 -30.79 -1.18
C LYS A 24 61.95 -30.08 -2.52
N VAL A 25 63.07 -29.36 -2.67
CA VAL A 25 63.41 -28.70 -3.94
C VAL A 25 63.80 -29.72 -5.01
N LYS A 26 64.50 -30.81 -4.67
CA LYS A 26 64.76 -31.91 -5.62
C LYS A 26 63.48 -32.62 -6.05
N LYS A 27 62.53 -32.86 -5.14
CA LYS A 27 61.26 -33.50 -5.46
C LYS A 27 60.40 -32.61 -6.38
N GLN A 28 60.31 -31.31 -6.09
CA GLN A 28 59.62 -30.35 -6.97
C GLN A 28 60.30 -30.21 -8.34
N LYS A 29 61.63 -30.26 -8.41
CA LYS A 29 62.35 -30.16 -9.69
C LYS A 29 62.27 -31.45 -10.52
N SER A 30 62.09 -32.62 -9.87
CA SER A 30 61.82 -33.88 -10.57
C SER A 30 60.39 -33.98 -11.11
N GLU A 31 59.42 -33.30 -10.48
CA GLU A 31 58.03 -33.23 -10.98
C GLU A 31 57.86 -32.11 -12.04
N ALA A 32 58.65 -31.03 -11.99
CA ALA A 32 58.65 -29.96 -12.98
C ALA A 32 59.46 -30.27 -14.27
N GLY A 33 60.13 -31.43 -14.33
CA GLY A 33 60.93 -31.88 -15.48
C GLY A 33 60.16 -32.74 -16.49
N SER A 34 58.85 -32.93 -16.29
CA SER A 34 57.97 -33.48 -17.33
C SER A 34 57.81 -32.42 -18.42
N LYS A 35 58.55 -32.58 -19.52
CA LYS A 35 58.29 -31.90 -20.80
C LYS A 35 56.76 -31.81 -20.97
N PRO A 36 56.17 -30.65 -21.33
CA PRO A 36 54.76 -30.65 -21.70
C PRO A 36 54.65 -31.61 -22.88
N LYS A 37 54.11 -32.82 -22.64
CA LYS A 37 53.55 -33.62 -23.71
C LYS A 37 52.65 -32.64 -24.42
N GLN A 38 52.90 -32.39 -25.71
CA GLN A 38 51.91 -31.79 -26.58
C GLN A 38 50.67 -32.69 -26.46
N GLN A 39 49.81 -32.38 -25.50
CA GLN A 39 48.45 -32.86 -25.46
C GLN A 39 47.86 -32.23 -26.72
N GLY A 40 47.73 -33.04 -27.77
CA GLY A 40 46.92 -32.65 -28.91
C GLY A 40 45.61 -32.12 -28.35
N PHE A 41 45.24 -30.91 -28.77
CA PHE A 41 44.01 -30.26 -28.32
C PHE A 41 42.86 -31.27 -28.40
N ASP A 42 42.33 -31.65 -27.24
CA ASP A 42 41.23 -32.60 -27.16
C ASP A 42 40.02 -31.94 -27.82
N VAL A 43 39.42 -32.61 -28.80
CA VAL A 43 38.31 -32.10 -29.62
C VAL A 43 37.15 -31.62 -28.72
N VAL A 44 37.01 -32.26 -27.56
CA VAL A 44 36.04 -31.92 -26.51
C VAL A 44 36.26 -30.51 -25.95
N GLN A 45 37.51 -30.09 -25.73
CA GLN A 45 37.84 -28.79 -25.14
C GLN A 45 37.62 -27.64 -26.13
N ILE A 46 37.93 -27.86 -27.41
CA ILE A 46 37.62 -26.90 -28.47
C ILE A 46 36.10 -26.77 -28.63
N GLY A 47 35.36 -27.89 -28.61
CA GLY A 47 33.90 -27.89 -28.69
C GLY A 47 33.24 -27.12 -27.55
N SER A 48 33.71 -27.31 -26.31
CA SER A 48 33.16 -26.59 -25.15
C SER A 48 33.43 -25.08 -25.22
N LEU A 49 34.59 -24.67 -25.73
CA LEU A 49 34.93 -23.25 -25.89
C LEU A 49 34.08 -22.58 -26.97
N LEU A 50 33.85 -23.25 -28.10
CA LEU A 50 32.98 -22.73 -29.16
C LEU A 50 31.53 -22.61 -28.71
N PHE A 51 31.02 -23.59 -27.96
CA PHE A 51 29.67 -23.54 -27.40
C PHE A 51 29.51 -22.42 -26.37
N ALA A 52 30.49 -22.24 -25.49
CA ALA A 52 30.48 -21.13 -24.52
C ALA A 52 30.49 -19.77 -25.23
N ALA A 53 31.33 -19.59 -26.26
CA ALA A 53 31.36 -18.36 -27.06
C ALA A 53 30.03 -18.09 -27.77
N TRP A 54 29.40 -19.13 -28.33
CA TRP A 54 28.08 -19.03 -28.95
C TRP A 54 27.00 -18.62 -27.93
N MET A 55 27.00 -19.22 -26.74
CA MET A 55 26.04 -18.87 -25.68
C MET A 55 26.19 -17.42 -25.21
N VAL A 56 27.42 -16.94 -25.04
CA VAL A 56 27.68 -15.53 -24.69
C VAL A 56 27.16 -14.61 -25.79
N LEU A 57 27.46 -14.92 -27.06
CA LEU A 57 26.98 -14.14 -28.20
C LEU A 57 25.44 -14.13 -28.28
N TRP A 58 24.80 -15.25 -27.99
CA TRP A 58 23.35 -15.36 -27.94
C TRP A 58 22.72 -14.53 -26.82
N ILE A 59 23.30 -14.56 -25.62
CA ILE A 59 22.83 -13.75 -24.48
C ILE A 59 22.97 -12.25 -24.79
N VAL A 60 24.08 -11.84 -25.42
CA VAL A 60 24.27 -10.45 -25.84
C VAL A 60 23.26 -10.06 -26.93
N ALA A 61 23.01 -10.93 -27.91
CA ALA A 61 22.00 -10.66 -28.94
C ALA A 61 20.59 -10.54 -28.33
N ALA A 62 20.21 -11.46 -27.44
CA ALA A 62 18.91 -11.47 -26.78
C ALA A 62 18.71 -10.23 -25.89
N SER A 63 19.74 -9.80 -25.16
CA SER A 63 19.66 -8.61 -24.30
C SER A 63 19.50 -7.33 -25.12
N VAL A 64 20.20 -7.20 -26.24
CA VAL A 64 20.04 -6.06 -27.16
C VAL A 64 18.63 -6.02 -27.75
N ILE A 65 18.11 -7.16 -28.22
CA ILE A 65 16.74 -7.24 -28.74
C ILE A 65 15.74 -6.83 -27.65
N SER A 66 15.86 -7.40 -26.45
CA SER A 66 14.98 -7.08 -25.33
C SER A 66 15.02 -5.58 -24.97
N ALA A 67 16.20 -4.97 -24.94
CA ALA A 67 16.35 -3.54 -24.67
C ALA A 67 15.66 -2.66 -25.73
N VAL A 68 15.81 -3.00 -27.02
CA VAL A 68 15.13 -2.26 -28.11
C VAL A 68 13.61 -2.38 -28.01
N PHE A 69 13.11 -3.58 -27.76
CA PHE A 69 11.67 -3.81 -27.55
C PHE A 69 11.16 -3.06 -26.33
N PHE A 70 11.92 -3.04 -25.24
CA PHE A 70 11.55 -2.31 -24.02
C PHE A 70 11.43 -0.81 -24.27
N VAL A 71 12.42 -0.19 -24.93
CA VAL A 71 12.38 1.24 -25.26
C VAL A 71 11.20 1.55 -26.18
N ARG A 72 10.96 0.72 -27.21
CA ARG A 72 9.85 0.92 -28.13
C ARG A 72 8.49 0.75 -27.46
N TYR A 73 8.37 -0.25 -26.59
CA TYR A 73 7.17 -0.49 -25.80
C TYR A 73 6.87 0.69 -24.88
N MET A 74 7.86 1.20 -24.14
CA MET A 74 7.69 2.37 -23.27
C MET A 74 7.25 3.60 -24.04
N GLY A 75 7.80 3.84 -25.24
CA GLY A 75 7.34 4.92 -26.11
C GLY A 75 5.87 4.78 -26.51
N ILE A 76 5.47 3.60 -26.98
CA ILE A 76 4.07 3.33 -27.38
C ILE A 76 3.11 3.46 -26.20
N VAL A 77 3.50 2.97 -25.03
CA VAL A 77 2.69 3.10 -23.81
C VAL A 77 2.52 4.57 -23.43
N SER A 78 3.60 5.35 -23.42
CA SER A 78 3.55 6.79 -23.15
C SER A 78 2.62 7.54 -24.11
N ASP A 79 2.76 7.27 -25.41
CA ASP A 79 1.96 7.93 -26.45
C ASP A 79 0.46 7.57 -26.31
N ASN A 80 0.16 6.29 -26.11
CA ASN A 80 -1.22 5.81 -26.00
C ASN A 80 -1.87 6.11 -24.65
N GLN A 81 -1.08 6.27 -23.58
CA GLN A 81 -1.60 6.60 -22.25
C GLN A 81 -2.30 7.96 -22.29
N SER A 82 -1.70 8.97 -22.91
CA SER A 82 -2.32 10.29 -23.06
C SER A 82 -3.63 10.20 -23.85
N TRP A 83 -3.64 9.45 -24.95
CA TRP A 83 -4.83 9.26 -25.77
C TRP A 83 -5.96 8.54 -25.01
N TYR A 84 -5.63 7.48 -24.26
CA TYR A 84 -6.59 6.73 -23.45
C TYR A 84 -7.12 7.55 -22.28
N LEU A 85 -6.28 8.36 -21.63
CA LEU A 85 -6.70 9.29 -20.59
C LEU A 85 -7.62 10.39 -21.15
N HIS A 86 -7.38 10.87 -22.38
CA HIS A 86 -8.24 11.90 -22.96
C HIS A 86 -9.55 11.35 -23.55
N HIS A 87 -9.55 10.15 -24.13
CA HIS A 87 -10.71 9.63 -24.87
C HIS A 87 -11.43 8.49 -24.15
N GLY A 88 -10.69 7.63 -23.45
CA GLY A 88 -11.23 6.47 -22.73
C GLY A 88 -11.83 6.86 -21.39
N SER A 89 -11.07 7.58 -20.56
CA SER A 89 -11.55 7.95 -19.22
C SER A 89 -12.59 9.07 -19.26
N ALA A 90 -12.53 10.01 -20.21
CA ALA A 90 -13.46 11.13 -20.27
C ALA A 90 -14.92 10.68 -20.47
N ARG A 91 -15.16 9.69 -21.35
CA ARG A 91 -16.53 9.18 -21.57
C ARG A 91 -17.05 8.40 -20.37
N TRP A 92 -16.20 7.60 -19.75
CA TRP A 92 -16.56 6.86 -18.55
C TRP A 92 -16.81 7.80 -17.37
N ALA A 93 -15.93 8.78 -17.16
CA ALA A 93 -16.09 9.82 -16.15
C ALA A 93 -17.36 10.64 -16.39
N ALA A 94 -17.66 11.00 -17.64
CA ALA A 94 -18.91 11.70 -17.97
C ALA A 94 -20.15 10.83 -17.68
N ALA A 95 -20.11 9.53 -18.00
CA ALA A 95 -21.21 8.64 -17.67
C ALA A 95 -21.41 8.51 -16.15
N GLU A 96 -20.30 8.34 -15.41
CA GLU A 96 -20.32 8.24 -13.95
C GLU A 96 -20.83 9.54 -13.30
N THR A 97 -20.36 10.70 -13.76
CA THR A 97 -20.83 11.99 -13.24
C THR A 97 -22.30 12.24 -13.55
N THR A 98 -22.79 11.84 -14.73
CA THR A 98 -24.23 11.94 -15.04
C THR A 98 -25.07 11.04 -14.15
N ALA A 99 -24.61 9.82 -13.84
CA ALA A 99 -25.30 8.92 -12.92
C ALA A 99 -25.36 9.48 -11.50
N VAL A 100 -24.24 10.03 -11.00
CA VAL A 100 -24.17 10.70 -9.69
C VAL A 100 -25.08 11.93 -9.65
N LEU A 101 -25.03 12.77 -10.69
CA LEU A 101 -25.85 13.98 -10.76
C LEU A 101 -27.34 13.65 -10.78
N GLN A 102 -27.74 12.65 -11.57
CA GLN A 102 -29.13 12.20 -11.61
C GLN A 102 -29.58 11.64 -10.25
N ALA A 103 -28.73 10.86 -9.58
CA ALA A 103 -28.99 10.40 -8.21
C ALA A 103 -29.22 11.55 -7.23
N ALA A 104 -28.39 12.59 -7.30
CA ALA A 104 -28.51 13.77 -6.45
C ALA A 104 -29.78 14.58 -6.75
N ILE A 105 -30.17 14.71 -8.03
CA ILE A 105 -31.41 15.39 -8.44
C ILE A 105 -32.63 14.65 -7.90
N GLU A 106 -32.69 13.33 -8.07
CA GLU A 106 -33.80 12.53 -7.54
C GLU A 106 -33.90 12.59 -6.02
N ALA A 107 -32.76 12.56 -5.31
CA ALA A 107 -32.72 12.74 -3.86
C ALA A 107 -33.25 14.12 -3.43
N LYS A 108 -32.85 15.18 -4.14
CA LYS A 108 -33.34 16.54 -3.92
C LYS A 108 -34.84 16.65 -4.18
N GLU A 109 -35.33 16.09 -5.28
CA GLU A 109 -36.76 16.12 -5.64
C GLU A 109 -37.60 15.34 -4.63
N ALA A 110 -37.13 14.18 -4.16
CA ALA A 110 -37.79 13.42 -3.10
C ALA A 110 -37.91 14.23 -1.79
N LEU A 111 -36.85 14.96 -1.43
CA LEU A 111 -36.86 15.84 -0.25
C LEU A 111 -37.86 17.00 -0.43
N ILE A 112 -37.84 17.68 -1.57
CA ILE A 112 -38.79 18.77 -1.89
C ILE A 112 -40.23 18.25 -1.87
N ALA A 113 -40.48 17.09 -2.48
CA ALA A 113 -41.79 16.47 -2.50
C ALA A 113 -42.28 16.14 -1.07
N SER A 114 -41.40 15.63 -0.21
CA SER A 114 -41.69 15.32 1.19
C SER A 114 -42.00 16.58 2.03
N ILE A 115 -41.33 17.69 1.73
CA ILE A 115 -41.64 18.99 2.34
C ILE A 115 -43.00 19.51 1.84
N SER A 116 -43.24 19.46 0.52
CA SER A 116 -44.50 19.97 -0.07
C SER A 116 -45.74 19.16 0.32
N SER A 117 -45.56 17.90 0.68
CA SER A 117 -46.63 17.01 1.15
C SER A 117 -46.80 17.04 2.67
N GLU A 118 -46.10 17.94 3.36
CA GLU A 118 -46.14 18.10 4.81
C GLU A 118 -45.72 16.84 5.60
N LEU A 119 -44.96 15.93 4.98
CA LEU A 119 -44.32 14.81 5.71
C LEU A 119 -43.23 15.33 6.65
N ILE A 120 -42.42 16.28 6.18
CA ILE A 120 -41.43 16.98 6.99
C ILE A 120 -42.06 18.30 7.46
N LYS A 121 -42.47 18.35 8.73
CA LYS A 121 -43.17 19.52 9.30
C LYS A 121 -42.22 20.53 9.92
N THR A 122 -41.09 20.07 10.43
CA THR A 122 -40.13 20.90 11.16
C THR A 122 -38.71 20.55 10.75
N ASN A 123 -37.79 21.48 10.98
CA ASN A 123 -36.36 21.29 10.69
C ASN A 123 -35.69 20.28 11.65
N TYR A 124 -36.40 19.85 12.69
CA TYR A 124 -35.94 18.90 13.70
C TYR A 124 -36.50 17.48 13.48
N ASP A 125 -37.30 17.29 12.42
CA ASP A 125 -37.91 16.00 12.10
C ASP A 125 -36.92 15.12 11.32
N TYR A 126 -35.82 14.76 11.99
CA TYR A 126 -34.74 13.98 11.40
C TYR A 126 -35.21 12.62 10.90
N ALA A 127 -36.17 11.99 11.58
CA ALA A 127 -36.73 10.71 11.18
C ALA A 127 -37.49 10.82 9.84
N ALA A 128 -38.28 11.88 9.66
CA ALA A 128 -38.94 12.13 8.38
C ALA A 128 -37.91 12.39 7.27
N ILE A 129 -36.87 13.19 7.55
CA ILE A 129 -35.79 13.48 6.60
C ILE A 129 -35.05 12.20 6.20
N GLU A 130 -34.67 11.37 7.18
CA GLU A 130 -34.04 10.07 6.94
C GLU A 130 -34.93 9.18 6.08
N SER A 131 -36.21 9.04 6.44
CA SER A 131 -37.15 8.19 5.71
C SER A 131 -37.37 8.64 4.25
N ALA A 132 -37.30 9.95 3.99
CA ALA A 132 -37.44 10.53 2.65
C ALA A 132 -36.20 10.30 1.79
N LEU A 133 -35.00 10.42 2.36
CA LEU A 133 -33.72 10.29 1.66
C LEU A 133 -33.20 8.86 1.60
N ALA A 134 -33.60 7.99 2.54
CA ALA A 134 -33.10 6.63 2.65
C ALA A 134 -33.31 5.80 1.38
N PRO A 135 -34.48 5.82 0.70
CA PRO A 135 -34.65 5.09 -0.55
C PRO A 135 -33.67 5.56 -1.62
N SER A 136 -33.49 6.88 -1.76
CA SER A 136 -32.60 7.45 -2.78
C SER A 136 -31.13 7.14 -2.51
N MET A 137 -30.69 7.19 -1.25
CA MET A 137 -29.30 6.91 -0.90
C MET A 137 -29.00 5.40 -0.88
N LEU A 138 -29.84 4.57 -0.25
CA LEU A 138 -29.62 3.12 -0.16
C LEU A 138 -29.69 2.42 -1.53
N LEU A 139 -30.57 2.88 -2.44
CA LEU A 139 -30.68 2.30 -3.78
C LEU A 139 -29.57 2.80 -4.73
N LYS A 140 -28.95 3.95 -4.45
CA LYS A 140 -27.96 4.56 -5.35
C LYS A 140 -26.58 4.62 -4.69
N PRO A 141 -25.74 3.58 -4.87
CA PRO A 141 -24.47 3.43 -4.16
C PRO A 141 -23.43 4.51 -4.51
N PHE A 142 -23.66 5.30 -5.55
CA PHE A 142 -22.79 6.37 -6.02
C PHE A 142 -22.96 7.67 -5.22
N LEU A 143 -24.11 7.85 -4.57
CA LEU A 143 -24.38 9.02 -3.73
C LEU A 143 -23.81 8.76 -2.33
N ARG A 144 -22.58 9.22 -2.08
CA ARG A 144 -21.85 8.91 -0.84
C ARG A 144 -22.35 9.69 0.37
N SER A 145 -22.63 10.97 0.16
CA SER A 145 -23.13 11.88 1.18
C SER A 145 -24.14 12.85 0.57
N PHE A 146 -25.02 13.36 1.42
CA PHE A 146 -26.00 14.38 1.13
C PHE A 146 -25.95 15.39 2.27
N ASP A 147 -25.55 16.61 1.93
CA ASP A 147 -25.42 17.69 2.90
C ASP A 147 -26.54 18.71 2.63
N MET A 148 -27.27 19.07 3.69
CA MET A 148 -28.28 20.12 3.63
C MET A 148 -27.99 21.17 4.68
N THR A 149 -28.25 22.42 4.32
CA THR A 149 -28.16 23.56 5.23
C THR A 149 -29.53 24.20 5.33
N PHE A 150 -29.91 24.59 6.55
CA PHE A 150 -31.20 25.22 6.78
C PHE A 150 -31.08 26.74 6.58
N SER A 151 -32.12 27.38 6.05
CA SER A 151 -32.11 28.84 5.81
C SER A 151 -32.37 29.67 7.07
N ASP A 152 -33.00 29.07 8.07
CA ASP A 152 -33.40 29.70 9.34
C ASP A 152 -32.31 29.61 10.42
N ARG A 153 -31.25 28.84 10.20
CA ARG A 153 -30.17 28.61 11.18
C ARG A 153 -28.84 28.28 10.53
N GLU A 154 -27.74 28.62 11.20
CA GLU A 154 -26.39 28.21 10.84
C GLU A 154 -26.10 26.74 11.23
N ALA A 155 -27.02 25.85 10.86
CA ALA A 155 -26.86 24.41 11.06
C ALA A 155 -26.96 23.66 9.73
N GLY A 156 -26.12 22.64 9.61
CA GLY A 156 -26.14 21.64 8.56
C GLY A 156 -26.60 20.28 9.10
N LEU A 157 -27.15 19.48 8.20
CA LEU A 157 -27.38 18.06 8.40
C LEU A 157 -26.62 17.31 7.29
N HIS A 158 -25.72 16.44 7.72
CA HIS A 158 -24.89 15.60 6.90
C HIS A 158 -25.44 14.18 6.96
N ILE A 159 -25.75 13.60 5.81
CA ILE A 159 -26.24 12.23 5.70
C ILE A 159 -25.25 11.45 4.85
N TYR A 160 -24.78 10.30 5.31
CA TYR A 160 -23.80 9.51 4.57
C TYR A 160 -23.94 8.01 4.82
N HIS A 161 -23.34 7.21 3.93
CA HIS A 161 -23.25 5.78 4.13
C HIS A 161 -22.10 5.40 5.06
N GLN A 162 -22.41 4.64 6.10
CA GLN A 162 -21.42 3.90 6.88
C GLN A 162 -21.47 2.43 6.46
N VAL A 163 -20.29 1.86 6.20
CA VAL A 163 -20.14 0.43 5.94
C VAL A 163 -19.88 -0.23 7.28
N GLU A 164 -20.83 -1.03 7.75
CA GLU A 164 -20.70 -1.84 8.95
C GLU A 164 -20.74 -3.33 8.57
N GLU A 165 -20.35 -4.23 9.48
CA GLU A 165 -20.27 -5.69 9.21
C GLU A 165 -21.62 -6.30 8.75
N GLY A 166 -22.75 -5.63 9.03
CA GLY A 166 -24.11 -6.03 8.63
C GLY A 166 -24.63 -5.40 7.33
N GLY A 167 -23.87 -4.50 6.68
CA GLY A 167 -24.29 -3.84 5.45
C GLY A 167 -24.03 -2.34 5.44
N ARG A 168 -24.66 -1.64 4.48
CA ARG A 168 -24.61 -0.17 4.40
C ARG A 168 -25.76 0.41 5.20
N GLN A 169 -25.43 1.12 6.26
CA GLN A 169 -26.38 1.91 7.02
C GLN A 169 -26.22 3.39 6.68
N LEU A 170 -27.32 4.14 6.79
CA LEU A 170 -27.28 5.59 6.72
C LEU A 170 -27.03 6.16 8.10
N VAL A 171 -26.11 7.12 8.17
CA VAL A 171 -25.80 7.85 9.39
C VAL A 171 -26.10 9.31 9.14
N LEU A 172 -26.81 9.91 10.11
CA LEU A 172 -27.19 11.31 10.11
C LEU A 172 -26.38 12.03 11.19
N GLN A 173 -25.77 13.15 10.82
CA GLN A 173 -25.01 14.00 11.72
C GLN A 173 -25.40 15.46 11.53
N SER A 174 -25.63 16.19 12.63
CA SER A 174 -25.93 17.61 12.61
C SER A 174 -25.09 18.35 13.64
N ASN A 175 -24.79 19.62 13.35
CA ASN A 175 -24.18 20.56 14.30
C ASN A 175 -25.21 21.43 15.01
N ALA A 176 -26.50 21.17 14.83
CA ALA A 176 -27.56 21.92 15.49
C ALA A 176 -27.58 21.64 17.00
N ALA A 177 -28.08 22.58 17.80
CA ALA A 177 -28.18 22.41 19.26
C ALA A 177 -29.05 21.21 19.68
N ASP A 178 -29.91 20.75 18.78
CA ASP A 178 -30.82 19.62 18.96
C ASP A 178 -30.30 18.30 18.36
N CYS A 179 -29.03 18.25 17.94
CA CYS A 179 -28.38 17.05 17.40
C CYS A 179 -28.44 15.84 18.36
N TYR A 180 -28.67 16.06 19.66
CA TYR A 180 -28.86 14.99 20.63
C TYR A 180 -30.06 14.09 20.31
N LEU A 181 -31.02 14.57 19.50
CA LEU A 181 -32.16 13.78 19.01
C LEU A 181 -31.75 12.67 18.03
N LEU A 182 -30.58 12.81 17.39
CA LEU A 182 -30.00 11.81 16.49
C LEU A 182 -29.18 10.75 17.25
N GLY A 183 -29.15 10.80 18.58
CA GLY A 183 -28.36 9.91 19.43
C GLY A 183 -26.91 10.39 19.61
N THR A 184 -26.09 9.54 20.24
CA THR A 184 -24.72 9.91 20.65
C THR A 184 -23.80 10.23 19.47
N GLN A 185 -24.01 9.58 18.32
CA GLN A 185 -23.21 9.78 17.12
C GLN A 185 -23.77 10.87 16.18
N GLY A 186 -24.92 11.44 16.55
CA GLY A 186 -25.66 12.37 15.72
C GLY A 186 -25.17 13.82 15.79
N CYS A 187 -24.35 14.16 16.78
CA CYS A 187 -23.74 15.48 16.90
C CYS A 187 -22.36 15.52 16.21
N ALA A 188 -22.16 16.48 15.32
CA ALA A 188 -20.88 16.74 14.66
C ALA A 188 -20.60 18.24 14.56
N ASP A 189 -19.33 18.62 14.57
CA ASP A 189 -18.92 20.02 14.40
C ASP A 189 -18.86 20.40 12.91
N LEU A 190 -19.19 21.65 12.58
CA LEU A 190 -19.08 22.19 11.22
C LEU A 190 -17.64 22.14 10.71
N GLY A 191 -17.44 21.62 9.49
CA GLY A 191 -16.13 21.58 8.84
C GLY A 191 -15.26 20.39 9.24
N VAL A 192 -15.77 19.50 10.09
CA VAL A 192 -15.08 18.27 10.48
C VAL A 192 -15.61 17.13 9.58
N PRO A 193 -14.74 16.32 8.94
CA PRO A 193 -15.20 15.26 8.06
C PRO A 193 -16.15 14.27 8.77
N PRO A 194 -17.17 13.75 8.07
CA PRO A 194 -18.10 12.77 8.64
C PRO A 194 -17.33 11.58 9.23
N GLN A 195 -17.83 11.02 10.34
CA GLN A 195 -17.20 9.97 11.18
C GLN A 195 -16.08 10.43 12.14
N SER A 196 -15.68 11.69 12.13
CA SER A 196 -14.77 12.20 13.15
C SER A 196 -15.56 12.84 14.29
N PHE A 197 -15.43 12.25 15.48
CA PHE A 197 -16.08 12.76 16.68
C PHE A 197 -15.33 14.00 17.17
N PRO A 198 -16.05 15.08 17.53
CA PRO A 198 -15.43 16.23 18.14
C PRO A 198 -14.81 15.87 19.49
N ALA A 199 -13.75 16.58 19.90
CA ALA A 199 -12.95 16.22 21.07
C ALA A 199 -13.78 16.14 22.38
N TRP A 200 -14.84 16.96 22.49
CA TRP A 200 -15.73 16.91 23.65
C TRP A 200 -16.49 15.57 23.77
N HIS A 201 -16.75 14.89 22.65
CA HIS A 201 -17.47 13.61 22.66
C HIS A 201 -16.60 12.49 23.22
N THR A 202 -15.31 12.45 22.85
CA THR A 202 -14.37 11.47 23.43
C THR A 202 -14.14 11.74 24.90
N GLU A 203 -13.99 13.00 25.31
CA GLU A 203 -13.88 13.41 26.73
C GLU A 203 -15.11 12.99 27.55
N ALA A 204 -16.33 13.19 27.02
CA ALA A 204 -17.56 12.76 27.68
C ALA A 204 -17.68 11.24 27.80
N MET A 205 -17.24 10.47 26.79
CA MET A 205 -17.17 9.00 26.89
C MET A 205 -16.21 8.54 28.00
N PHE A 206 -15.04 9.17 28.13
CA PHE A 206 -14.10 8.86 29.21
C PHE A 206 -14.68 9.17 30.59
N LEU A 207 -15.41 10.27 30.73
CA LEU A 207 -16.11 10.62 31.97
C LEU A 207 -17.20 9.60 32.31
N ASN A 208 -17.97 9.12 31.32
CA ASN A 208 -19.02 8.13 31.56
C ASN A 208 -18.44 6.77 32.02
N MET A 209 -17.33 6.33 31.41
CA MET A 209 -16.61 5.10 31.82
C MET A 209 -16.01 5.22 33.23
N SER A 210 -15.58 6.42 33.64
CA SER A 210 -15.07 6.66 34.99
C SER A 210 -16.14 6.56 36.09
N PHE A 211 -17.41 6.82 35.75
CA PHE A 211 -18.53 6.72 36.67
C PHE A 211 -19.00 5.28 36.86
N GLU A 212 -18.99 4.46 35.81
CA GLU A 212 -19.31 3.03 35.93
C GLU A 212 -18.28 2.25 36.77
N GLY A 213 -17.00 2.65 36.73
CA GLY A 213 -15.95 2.11 37.60
C GLY A 213 -16.00 2.58 39.07
N SER A 214 -16.83 3.58 39.39
CA SER A 214 -16.95 4.16 40.74
C SER A 214 -18.28 3.79 41.44
N SER A 215 -19.03 2.83 40.90
CA SER A 215 -20.23 2.27 41.56
C SER A 215 -19.93 1.16 42.58
N ALA A 216 -18.65 0.87 42.85
CA ALA A 216 -18.22 -0.02 43.92
C ALA A 216 -17.81 0.74 45.21
N CYS A 217 -18.71 1.55 45.79
CA CYS A 217 -18.57 1.97 47.19
C CYS A 217 -19.93 2.22 47.87
N ARG A 218 -20.43 1.14 48.48
CA ARG A 218 -21.19 1.02 49.75
C ARG A 218 -22.41 1.92 49.97
N CYS A 219 -23.59 1.28 49.93
CA CYS A 219 -24.59 1.46 50.98
C CYS A 219 -24.07 0.93 52.32
#